data_AF-A0A4S1DWV4-F1
#
_entry.id   AF-A0A4S1DWV4-F1
#
_cell.length_a   1.000
_cell.length_b   1.000
_cell.length_c   1.000
_cell.angle_alpha   90.00
_cell.angle_beta   90.00
_cell.angle_gamma   90.00
#
_symmetry.space_group_name_H-M   'P 1'
#
loop_
_entity.id
_entity.type
_entity.pdbx_description
1 polymer ?
#
loop_
_entity_poly.entity_id
_entity_poly.type
_entity_poly.pdbx_seq_one_letter_code
_entity_poly.pdbx_strand_id
1 'polypeptide(L)'
;MQEFTQSVKATLYDRAKKPFTGTFILAWIAYNWKILVAIFFINEEHLKDITRIEYIENLQLLGINNLVWKPFGIAVVALIALGILNIITSWIVLQFKNFQFTYVDKRTKVDSAEYGKLLDELKNIKDKWANEIQSINTERTDLIKSNDEYIADNDNLNSELNNLKKQSYDDQKTINEMKSSNQLYQNTLTKASELLADYTSKYGTIKKDRTIANTLNKAHKSKPINDIVIIINKQHDNYNS
;
A
#
# COMPACT_ATOMS: atom_id res chain seq x y z
N MET A 1 -38.04 11.46 44.91
CA MET A 1 -37.78 12.84 44.41
C MET A 1 -36.85 12.85 43.20
N GLN A 2 -35.68 12.19 43.24
CA GLN A 2 -34.75 12.11 42.10
C GLN A 2 -35.35 11.47 40.82
N GLU A 3 -36.09 10.37 40.97
CA GLU A 3 -36.75 9.70 39.82
C GLU A 3 -37.80 10.58 39.13
N PHE A 4 -38.55 11.37 39.92
CA PHE A 4 -39.51 12.33 39.39
C PHE A 4 -38.81 13.46 38.61
N THR A 5 -37.71 14.00 39.14
CA THR A 5 -36.93 15.03 38.43
C THR A 5 -36.26 14.50 37.17
N GLN A 6 -35.84 13.23 37.14
CA GLN A 6 -35.27 12.61 35.93
C GLN A 6 -36.34 12.32 34.87
N SER A 7 -37.52 11.82 35.28
CA SER A 7 -38.65 11.58 34.37
C SER A 7 -39.20 12.87 33.75
N VAL A 8 -39.31 13.95 34.55
CA VAL A 8 -39.72 15.27 34.08
C VAL A 8 -38.66 15.87 33.14
N LYS A 9 -37.36 15.73 33.47
CA LYS A 9 -36.27 16.18 32.59
C LYS A 9 -36.26 15.43 31.26
N ALA A 10 -36.41 14.11 31.25
CA ALA A 10 -36.42 13.30 30.03
C ALA A 10 -37.63 13.65 29.14
N THR A 11 -38.81 13.82 29.73
CA THR A 11 -40.03 14.18 29.01
C THR A 11 -39.97 15.61 28.46
N LEU A 12 -39.43 16.55 29.24
CA LEU A 12 -39.18 17.93 28.79
C LEU A 12 -38.12 17.97 27.69
N TYR A 13 -37.08 17.15 27.77
CA TYR A 13 -36.02 17.05 26.77
C TYR A 13 -36.53 16.51 25.42
N ASP A 14 -37.31 15.42 25.44
CA ASP A 14 -37.91 14.85 24.22
C ASP A 14 -38.96 15.76 23.58
N ARG A 15 -39.67 16.57 24.39
CA ARG A 15 -40.63 17.57 23.89
C ARG A 15 -39.96 18.88 23.45
N ALA A 16 -38.84 19.27 24.06
CA ALA A 16 -38.05 20.44 23.67
C ALA A 16 -37.29 20.22 22.34
N LYS A 17 -37.03 18.96 21.95
CA LYS A 17 -36.52 18.61 20.61
C LYS A 17 -37.45 19.03 19.48
N LYS A 18 -38.74 19.25 19.76
CA LYS A 18 -39.67 19.85 18.79
C LYS A 18 -39.63 21.37 18.97
N PRO A 19 -39.04 22.14 18.02
CA PRO A 19 -38.84 23.58 18.18
C PRO A 19 -40.16 24.32 18.44
N PHE A 20 -41.27 23.82 17.90
CA PHE A 20 -42.60 24.36 18.16
C PHE A 20 -43.06 24.16 19.61
N THR A 21 -42.94 22.94 20.14
CA THR A 21 -43.40 22.60 21.49
C THR A 21 -42.56 23.31 22.56
N GLY A 22 -41.25 23.39 22.39
CA GLY A 22 -40.38 24.15 23.30
C GLY A 22 -40.73 25.64 23.32
N THR A 23 -40.91 26.25 22.14
CA THR A 23 -41.27 27.66 22.02
C THR A 23 -42.65 27.95 22.59
N PHE A 24 -43.62 27.04 22.39
CA PHE A 24 -44.95 27.15 22.97
C PHE A 24 -44.93 27.06 24.50
N ILE A 25 -44.19 26.11 25.09
CA ILE A 25 -44.06 25.99 26.55
C ILE A 25 -43.45 27.26 27.14
N LEU A 26 -42.41 27.82 26.52
CA LEU A 26 -41.79 29.06 26.97
C LEU A 26 -42.74 30.26 26.84
N ALA A 27 -43.45 30.38 25.72
CA ALA A 27 -44.47 31.41 25.53
C ALA A 27 -45.62 31.29 26.54
N TRP A 28 -46.01 30.06 26.88
CA TRP A 28 -47.04 29.78 27.87
C TRP A 28 -46.61 30.18 29.28
N ILE A 29 -45.39 29.81 29.69
CA ILE A 29 -44.82 30.21 30.97
C ILE A 29 -44.69 31.73 31.05
N ALA A 30 -44.19 32.37 29.99
CA ALA A 30 -44.00 33.82 29.94
C ALA A 30 -45.34 34.58 29.99
N TYR A 31 -46.40 34.07 29.37
CA TYR A 31 -47.71 34.73 29.38
C TYR A 31 -48.50 34.44 30.67
N ASN A 32 -48.48 33.19 31.15
CA ASN A 32 -49.22 32.73 32.33
C ASN A 32 -48.39 32.80 33.62
N TRP A 33 -47.34 33.62 33.66
CA TRP A 33 -46.44 33.73 34.82
C TRP A 33 -47.19 34.11 36.11
N LYS A 34 -48.27 34.90 36.01
CA LYS A 34 -49.12 35.26 37.15
C LYS A 34 -49.81 34.05 37.79
N ILE A 35 -50.20 33.06 36.99
CA ILE A 35 -50.79 31.80 37.48
C ILE A 35 -49.71 31.00 38.22
N LEU A 36 -48.49 30.93 37.66
CA LEU A 36 -47.37 30.25 38.33
C LEU A 36 -47.02 30.94 39.65
N VAL A 37 -46.98 32.28 39.68
CA VAL A 37 -46.76 33.03 40.90
C VAL A 37 -47.86 32.78 41.93
N ALA A 38 -49.13 32.76 41.50
CA ALA A 38 -50.25 32.48 42.38
C ALA A 38 -50.22 31.05 42.96
N ILE A 39 -49.81 30.06 42.17
CA ILE A 39 -49.72 28.67 42.62
C ILE A 39 -48.54 28.45 43.58
N PHE A 40 -47.36 28.99 43.25
CA PHE A 40 -46.12 28.70 43.98
C PHE A 40 -45.85 29.63 45.17
N PHE A 41 -46.30 30.88 45.13
CA PHE A 41 -45.86 31.90 46.09
C PHE A 41 -46.97 32.52 46.95
N ILE A 42 -48.26 32.35 46.59
CA ILE A 42 -49.36 32.87 47.43
C ILE A 42 -49.76 31.81 48.45
N ASN A 43 -49.64 32.15 49.75
CA ASN A 43 -50.13 31.33 50.85
C ASN A 43 -51.58 31.69 51.20
N GLU A 44 -52.41 30.68 51.45
CA GLU A 44 -53.85 30.83 51.77
C GLU A 44 -54.11 31.66 53.02
N GLU A 45 -53.20 31.62 53.98
CA GLU A 45 -53.30 32.41 55.22
C GLU A 45 -53.34 33.93 54.99
N HIS A 46 -52.88 34.41 53.83
CA HIS A 46 -52.87 35.84 53.49
C HIS A 46 -54.03 36.24 52.58
N LEU A 47 -54.86 35.28 52.17
CA LEU A 47 -56.06 35.51 51.39
C LEU A 47 -57.26 35.60 52.36
N LYS A 48 -57.93 36.75 52.39
CA LYS A 48 -59.09 37.00 53.26
C LYS A 48 -60.26 36.12 52.83
N ASP A 49 -60.39 34.96 53.46
CA ASP A 49 -61.53 34.01 53.34
C ASP A 49 -61.79 33.47 51.93
N ILE A 50 -60.83 33.56 51.01
CA ILE A 50 -60.92 32.99 49.66
C ILE A 50 -59.84 31.93 49.45
N THR A 51 -60.17 30.89 48.70
CA THR A 51 -59.19 29.85 48.35
C THR A 51 -58.23 30.34 47.26
N ARG A 52 -57.02 29.76 47.15
CA ARG A 52 -56.09 30.05 46.03
C ARG A 52 -56.75 29.89 44.66
N ILE A 53 -57.61 28.88 44.53
CA ILE A 53 -58.32 28.57 43.28
C ILE A 53 -59.30 29.70 42.95
N GLU A 54 -60.07 30.15 43.94
CA GLU A 54 -61.03 31.25 43.78
C GLU A 54 -60.34 32.58 43.48
N TYR A 55 -59.14 32.82 44.03
CA TYR A 55 -58.30 33.96 43.66
C TYR A 55 -57.85 33.92 42.19
N ILE A 56 -57.42 32.74 41.70
CA ILE A 56 -57.00 32.54 40.30
C ILE A 56 -58.20 32.64 39.34
N GLU A 57 -59.36 32.14 39.76
CA GLU A 57 -60.62 32.20 39.00
C GLU A 57 -61.15 33.63 38.88
N ASN A 58 -61.11 34.42 39.96
CA ASN A 58 -61.49 35.84 39.95
C ASN A 58 -60.62 36.69 39.01
N LEU A 59 -59.36 36.31 38.80
CA LEU A 59 -58.48 36.98 37.86
C LEU A 59 -58.82 36.68 36.38
N GLN A 60 -59.82 35.82 36.11
CA GLN A 60 -60.24 35.38 34.76
C GLN A 60 -59.07 34.81 33.92
N LEU A 61 -58.02 34.33 34.59
CA LEU A 61 -56.80 33.84 33.93
C LEU A 61 -56.98 32.42 33.37
N LEU A 62 -58.00 31.69 33.83
CA LEU A 62 -58.28 30.31 33.41
C LEU A 62 -59.10 30.20 32.11
N GLY A 63 -59.50 31.31 31.50
CA GLY A 63 -60.21 31.29 30.23
C GLY A 63 -59.37 30.64 29.12
N ILE A 64 -59.98 29.79 28.29
CA ILE A 64 -59.29 29.05 27.22
C ILE A 64 -58.50 29.95 26.26
N ASN A 65 -58.96 31.17 26.07
CA ASN A 65 -58.28 32.18 25.27
C ASN A 65 -56.94 32.61 25.89
N ASN A 66 -56.91 32.85 27.21
CA ASN A 66 -55.72 33.26 27.93
C ASN A 66 -54.74 32.10 28.16
N LEU A 67 -55.28 30.90 28.38
CA LEU A 67 -54.47 29.72 28.70
C LEU A 67 -53.85 29.07 27.46
N VAL A 68 -54.54 29.06 26.32
CA VAL A 68 -54.08 28.31 25.13
C VAL A 68 -53.82 29.24 23.95
N TRP A 69 -54.81 30.03 23.53
CA TRP A 69 -54.75 30.77 22.27
C TRP A 69 -53.76 31.92 22.27
N LYS A 70 -53.68 32.72 23.34
CA LYS A 70 -52.72 33.83 23.44
C LYS A 70 -51.26 33.35 23.49
N PRO A 71 -50.88 32.38 24.34
CA PRO A 71 -49.55 31.76 24.29
C PRO A 71 -49.21 31.15 22.94
N PHE A 72 -50.20 30.52 22.28
CA PHE A 72 -50.02 29.96 20.94
C PHE A 72 -49.72 31.05 19.91
N GLY A 73 -50.46 32.16 19.93
CA GLY A 73 -50.19 33.32 19.08
C GLY A 73 -48.81 33.90 19.31
N ILE A 74 -48.38 34.05 20.56
CA ILE A 74 -47.03 34.52 20.92
C ILE A 74 -45.96 33.56 20.38
N ALA A 75 -46.16 32.25 20.50
CA ALA A 75 -45.21 31.25 20.01
C ALA A 75 -45.08 31.29 18.48
N VAL A 76 -46.20 31.43 17.76
CA VAL A 76 -46.20 31.58 16.29
C VAL A 76 -45.47 32.86 15.87
N VAL A 77 -45.76 34.00 16.51
CA VAL A 77 -45.08 35.26 16.23
C VAL A 77 -43.58 35.17 16.54
N ALA A 78 -43.19 34.53 17.65
CA ALA A 78 -41.79 34.35 18.02
C ALA A 78 -41.03 33.49 16.99
N LEU A 79 -41.62 32.42 16.48
CA LEU A 79 -41.02 31.58 15.43
C LEU A 79 -40.85 32.35 14.12
N ILE A 80 -41.85 33.15 13.72
CA ILE A 80 -41.77 33.99 12.54
C ILE A 80 -40.68 35.06 12.72
N ALA A 81 -40.63 35.71 13.88
CA ALA A 81 -39.62 36.71 14.20
C ALA A 81 -38.20 36.12 14.17
N LEU A 82 -37.99 34.92 14.72
CA LEU A 82 -36.70 34.21 14.66
C LEU A 82 -36.32 33.82 13.22
N GLY A 83 -37.28 33.39 12.41
CA GLY A 83 -37.07 33.11 10.99
C GLY A 83 -36.63 34.36 10.21
N ILE A 84 -37.32 35.49 10.43
CA ILE A 84 -36.97 36.78 9.83
C ILE A 84 -35.59 37.24 10.31
N LEU A 85 -35.29 37.12 11.61
CA LEU A 85 -33.98 37.47 12.17
C LEU A 85 -32.87 36.68 11.47
N ASN A 86 -33.02 35.37 11.26
CA ASN A 86 -32.04 34.54 10.56
C ASN A 86 -31.83 34.97 9.10
N ILE A 87 -32.89 35.39 8.41
CA ILE A 87 -32.80 35.94 7.04
C ILE A 87 -32.03 37.26 7.05
N ILE A 88 -32.35 38.16 8.00
CA ILE A 88 -31.66 39.44 8.16
C ILE A 88 -30.18 39.21 8.50
N THR A 89 -29.86 38.30 9.42
CA THR A 89 -28.47 37.95 9.75
C THR A 89 -27.73 37.42 8.53
N SER A 90 -28.35 36.53 7.74
CA SER A 90 -27.76 36.01 6.51
C SER A 90 -27.52 37.12 5.48
N TRP A 91 -28.46 38.04 5.33
CA TRP A 91 -28.33 39.19 4.44
C TRP A 91 -27.23 40.16 4.91
N ILE A 92 -27.15 40.46 6.20
CA ILE A 92 -26.09 41.28 6.79
C ILE A 92 -24.72 40.61 6.59
N VAL A 93 -24.60 39.31 6.80
CA VAL A 93 -23.35 38.57 6.56
C VAL A 93 -22.94 38.63 5.10
N LEU A 94 -23.89 38.49 4.17
CA LEU A 94 -23.62 38.64 2.73
C LEU A 94 -23.19 40.07 2.39
N GLN A 95 -23.84 41.09 2.95
CA GLN A 95 -23.44 42.48 2.76
C GLN A 95 -22.05 42.75 3.33
N PHE A 96 -21.72 42.22 4.50
CA PHE A 96 -20.38 42.33 5.10
C PHE A 96 -19.33 41.59 4.28
N LYS A 97 -19.61 40.39 3.77
CA LYS A 97 -18.70 39.69 2.84
C LYS A 97 -18.50 40.51 1.58
N ASN A 98 -19.57 40.98 0.94
CA ASN A 98 -19.48 41.81 -0.26
C ASN A 98 -18.75 43.13 0.00
N PHE A 99 -18.92 43.74 1.17
CA PHE A 99 -18.22 44.94 1.58
C PHE A 99 -16.74 44.69 1.86
N GLN A 100 -16.40 43.59 2.56
CA GLN A 100 -15.00 43.19 2.76
C GLN A 100 -14.34 42.86 1.42
N PHE A 101 -14.99 42.12 0.53
CA PHE A 101 -14.51 41.94 -0.84
C PHE A 101 -14.35 43.30 -1.54
N THR A 102 -15.32 44.21 -1.47
CA THR A 102 -15.22 45.53 -2.13
C THR A 102 -14.14 46.46 -1.52
N TYR A 103 -13.78 46.32 -0.25
CA TYR A 103 -12.75 47.14 0.40
C TYR A 103 -11.35 46.50 0.38
N VAL A 104 -11.26 45.18 0.42
CA VAL A 104 -10.01 44.43 0.26
C VAL A 104 -9.59 44.41 -1.21
N ASP A 105 -10.55 44.32 -2.14
CA ASP A 105 -10.31 44.26 -3.60
C ASP A 105 -10.22 45.65 -4.27
N LYS A 106 -10.40 46.74 -3.52
CA LYS A 106 -10.11 48.11 -4.01
C LYS A 106 -8.62 48.38 -4.23
N ARG A 107 -7.72 47.49 -3.76
CA ARG A 107 -6.30 47.50 -4.14
C ARG A 107 -6.02 46.77 -5.46
N THR A 108 -7.02 46.08 -6.01
CA THR A 108 -6.93 45.25 -7.21
C THR A 108 -8.20 45.43 -8.04
N LYS A 109 -8.42 46.66 -8.57
CA LYS A 109 -9.10 46.76 -9.87
C LYS A 109 -8.16 46.14 -10.92
N VAL A 110 -8.00 44.83 -10.89
CA VAL A 110 -7.43 44.08 -12.01
C VAL A 110 -8.51 44.14 -13.07
N ASP A 111 -8.17 44.76 -14.20
CA ASP A 111 -9.04 44.82 -15.35
C ASP A 111 -9.58 43.40 -15.62
N SER A 112 -10.89 43.23 -15.78
CA SER A 112 -11.48 41.91 -16.01
C SER A 112 -10.82 41.16 -17.18
N ALA A 113 -10.27 41.91 -18.14
CA ALA A 113 -9.47 41.39 -19.24
C ALA A 113 -8.10 40.83 -18.79
N GLU A 114 -7.46 41.45 -17.81
CA GLU A 114 -6.18 41.03 -17.25
C GLU A 114 -6.34 39.79 -16.35
N TYR A 115 -7.44 39.70 -15.60
CA TYR A 115 -7.80 38.48 -14.86
C TYR A 115 -8.08 37.30 -15.80
N GLY A 116 -8.78 37.55 -16.92
CA GLY A 116 -9.02 36.53 -17.95
C GLY A 116 -7.71 35.98 -18.54
N LYS A 117 -6.76 36.86 -18.86
CA LYS A 117 -5.43 36.46 -19.34
C LYS A 117 -4.67 35.63 -18.30
N LEU A 118 -4.69 36.05 -17.03
CA LEU A 118 -4.02 35.32 -15.95
C LEU A 118 -4.63 33.92 -15.76
N LEU A 119 -5.96 33.79 -15.89
CA LEU A 119 -6.64 32.50 -15.81
C LEU A 119 -6.28 31.58 -16.97
N ASP A 120 -6.20 32.12 -18.19
CA ASP A 120 -5.78 31.37 -19.37
C ASP A 120 -4.30 30.96 -19.28
N GLU A 121 -3.42 31.82 -18.77
CA GLU A 121 -2.02 31.48 -18.48
C GLU A 121 -1.93 30.36 -17.45
N LEU A 122 -2.70 30.44 -16.36
CA LEU A 122 -2.71 29.42 -15.32
C LEU A 122 -3.23 28.09 -15.86
N LYS A 123 -4.25 28.12 -16.72
CA LYS A 123 -4.77 26.92 -17.39
C LYS A 123 -3.73 26.32 -18.33
N ASN A 124 -3.07 27.14 -19.16
CA ASN A 124 -2.01 26.68 -20.06
C ASN A 124 -0.83 26.08 -19.30
N ILE A 125 -0.43 26.71 -18.18
CA ILE A 125 0.60 26.17 -17.30
C ILE A 125 0.15 24.80 -16.77
N LYS A 126 -1.06 24.70 -16.21
CA LYS A 126 -1.59 23.45 -15.68
C LYS A 126 -1.60 22.33 -16.73
N ASP A 127 -2.06 22.63 -17.95
CA ASP A 127 -2.11 21.66 -19.04
C ASP A 127 -0.70 21.24 -19.49
N LYS A 128 0.26 22.17 -19.52
CA LYS A 128 1.67 21.86 -19.78
C LYS A 128 2.26 20.92 -18.73
N TRP A 129 2.04 21.21 -17.44
CA TRP A 129 2.51 20.34 -16.35
C TRP A 129 1.85 18.97 -16.39
N ALA A 130 0.56 18.89 -16.74
CA ALA A 130 -0.13 17.61 -16.89
C ALA A 130 0.49 16.75 -18.00
N ASN A 131 0.79 17.36 -19.15
CA ASN A 131 1.46 16.68 -20.26
C ASN A 131 2.89 16.26 -19.90
N GLU A 132 3.64 17.10 -19.19
CA GLU A 132 5.01 16.81 -18.75
C GLU A 132 5.03 15.65 -17.74
N ILE A 133 4.11 15.64 -16.77
CA ILE A 133 3.93 14.51 -15.84
C ILE A 133 3.59 13.23 -16.60
N GLN A 134 2.70 13.29 -17.59
CA GLN A 134 2.34 12.12 -18.38
C GLN A 134 3.55 11.59 -19.18
N SER A 135 4.32 12.49 -19.80
CA SER A 135 5.55 12.13 -20.52
C SER A 135 6.57 11.46 -19.60
N ILE A 136 6.84 12.06 -18.44
CA ILE A 136 7.78 11.52 -17.44
C ILE A 136 7.32 10.15 -16.95
N ASN A 137 6.03 9.96 -16.70
CA ASN A 137 5.50 8.66 -16.27
C ASN A 137 5.62 7.59 -17.36
N THR A 138 5.48 7.97 -18.62
CA THR A 138 5.65 7.05 -19.75
C THR A 138 7.11 6.63 -19.86
N GLU A 139 8.03 7.60 -19.87
CA GLU A 139 9.48 7.34 -19.90
C GLU A 139 9.93 6.50 -18.71
N ARG A 140 9.41 6.77 -17.51
CA ARG A 140 9.70 5.97 -16.31
C ARG A 140 9.24 4.52 -16.47
N THR A 141 8.09 4.30 -17.08
CA THR A 141 7.56 2.94 -17.32
C THR A 141 8.44 2.18 -18.31
N ASP A 142 8.87 2.85 -19.38
CA ASP A 142 9.77 2.27 -20.38
C ASP A 142 11.15 1.96 -19.78
N LEU A 143 11.69 2.85 -18.95
CA LEU A 143 12.95 2.63 -18.24
C LEU A 143 12.87 1.47 -17.25
N ILE A 144 11.76 1.33 -16.52
CA ILE A 144 11.54 0.18 -15.62
C ILE A 144 11.55 -1.11 -16.43
N LYS A 145 10.81 -1.15 -17.53
CA LYS A 145 10.75 -2.34 -18.39
C LYS A 145 12.13 -2.70 -18.96
N SER A 146 12.87 -1.72 -19.46
CA SER A 146 14.23 -1.95 -19.97
C SER A 146 15.17 -2.44 -18.86
N ASN A 147 15.04 -1.90 -17.65
CA ASN A 147 15.85 -2.35 -16.51
C ASN A 147 15.51 -3.78 -16.09
N ASP A 148 14.24 -4.17 -16.12
CA ASP A 148 13.81 -5.55 -15.85
C ASP A 148 14.37 -6.53 -16.90
N GLU A 149 14.39 -6.13 -18.17
CA GLU A 149 15.04 -6.89 -19.26
C GLU A 149 16.54 -7.04 -19.01
N TYR A 150 17.24 -5.98 -18.62
CA TYR A 150 18.67 -6.04 -18.28
C TYR A 150 18.96 -6.95 -17.06
N ILE A 151 18.09 -6.95 -16.06
CA ILE A 151 18.21 -7.84 -14.89
C ILE A 151 18.08 -9.30 -15.34
N ALA A 152 17.06 -9.61 -16.15
CA ALA A 152 16.83 -10.96 -16.65
C ALA A 152 18.01 -11.46 -17.51
N ASP A 153 18.54 -10.62 -18.38
CA ASP A 153 19.71 -10.96 -19.19
C ASP A 153 20.96 -11.18 -18.35
N ASN A 154 21.17 -10.35 -17.32
CA ASN A 154 22.29 -10.51 -16.40
C ASN A 154 22.20 -11.81 -15.60
N ASP A 155 21.00 -12.20 -15.16
CA ASP A 155 20.77 -13.47 -14.46
C ASP A 155 21.01 -14.68 -15.37
N ASN A 156 20.60 -14.58 -16.64
CA ASN A 156 20.89 -15.60 -17.65
C ASN A 156 22.39 -15.73 -17.91
N LEU A 157 23.10 -14.61 -18.11
CA LEU A 157 24.55 -14.59 -18.31
C LEU A 157 25.30 -15.15 -17.10
N ASN A 158 24.88 -14.83 -15.87
CA ASN A 158 25.47 -15.40 -14.67
C ASN A 158 25.26 -16.92 -14.58
N SER A 159 24.09 -17.40 -15.00
CA SER A 159 23.81 -18.83 -15.07
C SER A 159 24.69 -19.54 -16.10
N GLU A 160 24.85 -18.95 -17.28
CA GLU A 160 25.75 -19.45 -18.34
C GLU A 160 27.21 -19.44 -17.88
N LEU A 161 27.67 -18.36 -17.25
CA LEU A 161 29.00 -18.24 -16.67
C LEU A 161 29.28 -19.36 -15.66
N ASN A 162 28.33 -19.65 -14.77
CA ASN A 162 28.48 -20.71 -13.78
C ASN A 162 28.56 -22.10 -14.44
N ASN A 163 27.76 -22.34 -15.49
CA ASN A 163 27.81 -23.58 -16.25
C ASN A 163 29.16 -23.75 -16.97
N LEU A 164 29.64 -22.71 -17.66
CA LEU A 164 30.94 -22.70 -18.32
C LEU A 164 32.09 -22.89 -17.34
N LYS A 165 32.02 -22.27 -16.16
CA LYS A 165 33.03 -22.45 -15.10
C LYS A 165 33.08 -23.88 -14.60
N LYS A 166 31.91 -24.52 -14.43
CA LYS A 166 31.82 -25.93 -14.04
C LYS A 166 32.40 -26.83 -15.14
N GLN A 167 32.03 -26.61 -16.39
CA GLN A 167 32.57 -27.35 -17.53
C GLN A 167 34.09 -27.20 -17.62
N SER A 168 34.62 -25.99 -17.48
CA SER A 168 36.07 -25.74 -17.47
C SER A 168 36.79 -26.50 -16.36
N TYR A 169 36.19 -26.61 -15.16
CA TYR A 169 36.74 -27.41 -14.07
C TYR A 169 36.77 -28.91 -14.41
N ASP A 170 35.68 -29.43 -14.97
CA ASP A 170 35.56 -30.84 -15.37
C ASP A 170 36.51 -31.19 -16.52
N ASP A 171 36.67 -30.29 -17.49
CA ASP A 171 37.64 -30.42 -18.58
C ASP A 171 39.07 -30.42 -18.05
N GLN A 172 39.39 -29.52 -17.10
CA GLN A 172 40.72 -29.47 -16.48
C GLN A 172 41.03 -30.76 -15.70
N LYS A 173 40.04 -31.32 -15.01
CA LYS A 173 40.17 -32.63 -14.35
C LYS A 173 40.45 -33.73 -15.36
N THR A 174 39.69 -33.79 -16.45
CA THR A 174 39.87 -34.76 -17.53
C THR A 174 41.25 -34.66 -18.17
N ILE A 175 41.74 -33.44 -18.43
CA ILE A 175 43.09 -33.18 -18.96
C ILE A 175 44.15 -33.74 -18.01
N ASN A 176 43.99 -33.54 -16.70
CA ASN A 176 44.94 -34.05 -15.71
C ASN A 176 44.96 -35.59 -15.69
N GLU A 177 43.79 -36.23 -15.73
CA GLU A 177 43.67 -37.70 -15.80
C GLU A 177 44.29 -38.28 -17.07
N MET A 178 44.05 -37.64 -18.22
CA MET A 178 44.66 -38.02 -19.50
C MET A 178 46.18 -37.84 -19.46
N LYS A 179 46.68 -36.76 -18.85
CA LYS A 179 48.12 -36.50 -18.71
C LYS A 179 48.79 -37.58 -17.87
N SER A 180 48.21 -37.95 -16.73
CA SER A 180 48.71 -39.04 -15.89
C SER A 180 48.70 -40.39 -16.63
N SER A 181 47.63 -40.69 -17.37
CA SER A 181 47.54 -41.91 -18.17
C SER A 181 48.60 -41.95 -19.27
N ASN A 182 48.82 -40.83 -19.97
CA ASN A 182 49.83 -40.75 -21.02
C ASN A 182 51.25 -40.91 -20.46
N GLN A 183 51.55 -40.32 -19.30
CA GLN A 183 52.82 -40.54 -18.59
C GLN A 183 53.04 -42.02 -18.23
N LEU A 184 52.00 -42.70 -17.74
CA LEU A 184 52.04 -44.13 -17.46
C LEU A 184 52.34 -44.96 -18.73
N TYR A 185 51.67 -44.64 -19.84
CA TYR A 185 51.89 -45.32 -21.11
C TYR A 185 53.30 -45.08 -21.67
N GLN A 186 53.82 -43.86 -21.59
CA GLN A 186 55.20 -43.56 -21.99
C GLN A 186 56.20 -44.37 -21.18
N ASN A 187 56.07 -44.36 -19.85
CA ASN A 187 56.96 -45.15 -18.98
C ASN A 187 56.90 -46.66 -19.28
N THR A 188 55.69 -47.17 -19.54
CA THR A 188 55.50 -48.59 -19.90
C THR A 188 56.15 -48.90 -21.24
N LEU A 189 56.03 -48.00 -22.22
CA LEU A 189 56.62 -48.17 -23.55
C LEU A 189 58.15 -48.14 -23.47
N THR A 190 58.73 -47.28 -22.64
CA THR A 190 60.16 -47.26 -22.32
C THR A 190 60.59 -48.62 -21.75
N LYS A 191 59.94 -49.11 -20.68
CA LYS A 191 60.25 -50.43 -20.10
C LYS A 191 60.13 -51.57 -21.11
N ALA A 192 59.11 -51.56 -21.96
CA ALA A 192 58.94 -52.56 -23.00
C ALA A 192 60.08 -52.51 -24.03
N SER A 193 60.53 -51.31 -24.39
CA SER A 193 61.65 -51.12 -25.32
C SER A 193 62.98 -51.60 -24.72
N GLU A 194 63.21 -51.37 -23.42
CA GLU A 194 64.36 -51.87 -22.69
C GLU A 194 64.40 -53.40 -22.64
N LEU A 195 63.26 -54.03 -22.28
CA LEU A 195 63.13 -55.49 -22.31
C LEU A 195 63.40 -56.08 -23.69
N LEU A 196 62.88 -55.44 -24.74
CA LEU A 196 63.09 -55.89 -26.11
C LEU A 196 64.56 -55.74 -26.53
N ALA A 197 65.21 -54.64 -26.16
CA ALA A 197 66.62 -54.39 -26.45
C ALA A 197 67.52 -55.43 -25.77
N ASP A 198 67.28 -55.70 -24.47
CA ASP A 198 68.05 -56.71 -23.72
C ASP A 198 67.82 -58.13 -24.27
N TYR A 199 66.57 -58.49 -24.58
CA TYR A 199 66.27 -59.76 -25.24
C TYR A 199 67.02 -59.89 -26.57
N THR A 200 67.00 -58.84 -27.40
CA THR A 200 67.69 -58.83 -28.70
C THR A 200 69.21 -58.92 -28.54
N SER A 201 69.76 -58.33 -27.47
CA SER A 201 71.18 -58.44 -27.11
C SER A 201 71.56 -59.87 -26.72
N LYS A 202 70.75 -60.54 -25.88
CA LYS A 202 71.03 -61.90 -25.40
C LYS A 202 70.78 -63.00 -26.43
N TYR A 203 69.73 -62.86 -27.25
CA TYR A 203 69.24 -63.95 -28.11
C TYR A 203 69.31 -63.64 -29.61
N GLY A 204 69.79 -62.45 -29.99
CA GLY A 204 69.87 -62.00 -31.38
C GLY A 204 68.55 -61.46 -31.93
N THR A 205 68.53 -61.11 -33.23
CA THR A 205 67.34 -60.56 -33.87
C THR A 205 66.25 -61.62 -34.06
N ILE A 206 65.04 -61.30 -33.61
CA ILE A 206 63.85 -62.12 -33.88
C ILE A 206 63.59 -62.11 -35.38
N LYS A 207 63.87 -63.22 -36.07
CA LYS A 207 63.40 -63.41 -37.45
C LYS A 207 61.89 -63.64 -37.42
N LYS A 208 61.15 -62.80 -38.15
CA LYS A 208 59.69 -62.88 -38.25
C LYS A 208 59.30 -64.17 -38.98
N ASP A 209 58.98 -65.21 -38.21
CA ASP A 209 58.50 -66.46 -38.78
C ASP A 209 57.07 -66.28 -39.31
N ARG A 210 56.86 -66.69 -40.57
CA ARG A 210 55.59 -66.50 -41.31
C ARG A 210 54.43 -67.22 -40.62
N THR A 211 54.72 -68.32 -39.95
CA THR A 211 53.76 -69.13 -39.18
C THR A 211 53.26 -68.39 -37.95
N ILE A 212 54.17 -67.79 -37.16
CA ILE A 212 53.86 -67.04 -35.94
C ILE A 212 53.06 -65.76 -36.27
N ALA A 213 53.41 -65.06 -37.36
CA ALA A 213 52.66 -63.88 -37.81
C ALA A 213 51.19 -64.21 -38.15
N ASN A 214 50.95 -65.37 -38.76
CA ASN A 214 49.59 -65.84 -39.07
C ASN A 214 48.82 -66.30 -37.81
N THR A 215 49.50 -66.82 -36.79
CA THR A 215 48.86 -67.18 -35.50
C THR A 215 48.55 -65.94 -34.67
N LEU A 216 49.43 -64.94 -34.64
CA LEU A 216 49.22 -63.67 -33.94
C LEU A 216 48.02 -62.90 -34.53
N ASN A 217 47.91 -62.84 -35.86
CA ASN A 217 46.77 -62.21 -36.53
C ASN A 217 45.43 -62.90 -36.25
N LYS A 218 45.44 -64.21 -35.95
CA LYS A 218 44.22 -64.95 -35.54
C LYS A 218 43.88 -64.80 -34.06
N ALA A 219 44.82 -64.36 -33.22
CA ALA A 219 44.66 -64.27 -31.77
C ALA A 219 44.04 -62.94 -31.27
N HIS A 220 43.64 -62.04 -32.18
CA HIS A 220 43.23 -60.69 -31.80
C HIS A 220 41.81 -60.63 -31.20
N LYS A 221 41.72 -60.81 -29.88
CA LYS A 221 41.05 -59.82 -29.03
C LYS A 221 42.17 -59.09 -28.31
N SER A 222 42.49 -57.87 -28.73
CA SER A 222 43.46 -57.06 -28.00
C SER A 222 42.98 -56.95 -26.55
N LYS A 223 43.84 -57.33 -25.60
CA LYS A 223 43.57 -57.05 -24.20
C LYS A 223 43.42 -55.53 -24.03
N PRO A 224 42.59 -55.05 -23.10
CA PRO A 224 42.55 -53.65 -22.72
C PRO A 224 43.97 -53.12 -22.48
N ILE A 225 44.25 -51.88 -22.88
CA ILE A 225 45.58 -51.28 -22.74
C ILE A 225 46.08 -51.35 -21.29
N ASN A 226 45.18 -51.17 -20.31
CA ASN A 226 45.52 -51.31 -18.88
C ASN A 226 46.07 -52.71 -18.54
N ASP A 227 45.49 -53.77 -19.09
CA ASP A 227 45.96 -55.14 -18.84
C ASP A 227 47.34 -55.36 -19.47
N ILE A 228 47.60 -54.75 -20.64
CA ILE A 228 48.91 -54.79 -21.30
C ILE A 228 49.96 -54.07 -20.43
N VAL A 229 49.63 -52.91 -19.87
CA VAL A 229 50.50 -52.14 -18.96
C VAL A 229 50.88 -52.96 -17.72
N ILE A 230 49.90 -53.61 -17.08
CA ILE A 230 50.14 -54.44 -15.88
C ILE A 230 51.09 -55.60 -16.22
N ILE A 231 50.85 -56.27 -17.35
CA ILE A 231 51.68 -57.41 -17.78
C ILE A 231 53.12 -56.96 -18.03
N ILE A 232 53.34 -55.86 -18.76
CA ILE A 232 54.68 -55.35 -19.08
C ILE A 232 55.41 -54.96 -17.80
N ASN A 233 54.78 -54.20 -16.90
CA ASN A 233 55.40 -53.81 -15.63
C ASN A 233 55.80 -55.05 -14.82
N LYS A 234 54.89 -56.03 -14.66
CA LYS A 234 55.19 -57.26 -13.92
C LYS A 234 56.36 -58.05 -14.52
N GLN A 235 56.42 -58.16 -15.85
CA GLN A 235 57.52 -58.86 -16.52
C GLN A 235 58.86 -58.11 -16.34
N HIS A 236 58.85 -56.78 -16.46
CA HIS A 236 60.02 -55.95 -16.23
C HIS A 236 60.54 -56.07 -14.80
N ASP A 237 59.66 -55.99 -13.81
CA ASP A 237 60.03 -56.03 -12.39
C ASP A 237 60.57 -57.43 -12.00
N ASN A 238 59.97 -58.50 -12.52
CA ASN A 238 60.46 -59.87 -12.33
C ASN A 238 61.82 -60.13 -12.98
N TYR A 239 62.14 -59.40 -14.06
CA TYR A 239 63.40 -59.58 -14.80
C TYR A 239 64.58 -58.89 -14.11
N ASN A 240 64.30 -57.82 -13.37
CA ASN A 240 65.29 -57.02 -12.65
C ASN A 240 65.39 -57.34 -11.15
N SER A 241 64.59 -58.30 -10.66
CA SER A 241 64.66 -58.85 -9.30
C SER A 241 65.56 -60.07 -9.24
#